data_AF-A0A661QJI7-F1
#
_entry.id   AF-A0A661QJI7-F1
#
_cell.length_a   1.000
_cell.length_b   1.000
_cell.length_c   1.000
_cell.angle_alpha   90.00
_cell.angle_beta   90.00
_cell.angle_gamma   90.00
#
_symmetry.space_group_name_H-M   'P 1'
#
loop_
_entity.id
_entity.type
_entity.pdbx_description
1 polymer ?
#
loop_
_entity_poly.entity_id
_entity_poly.type
_entity_poly.pdbx_seq_one_letter_code
_entity_poly.pdbx_strand_id
1 'polypeptide(L)'
;MLNHNKNTSATPSPAELLHGGAPHRKKLNQILATAICGNDITSSCLYVAAIAAVYAGVLAPLVLIAVGLVLYLYKKIYTEVVEALPLNGGAYNCLLNCTSKFTASLAACMTILSYIATAVISAKTGIEYLHHLFPSVPVIRTTIIILAVFAILTIIGITESAVVALCIFIFHMTVLTLFCVLGFASIPSDFSIISANLQT
;
A
#
# COMPACT_ATOMS: atom_id res chain seq x y z
N MET A 1 -29.66 2.70 -55.02
CA MET A 1 -29.67 4.14 -54.69
C MET A 1 -29.08 4.31 -53.30
N LEU A 2 -27.88 4.87 -53.23
CA LEU A 2 -27.13 5.16 -52.00
C LEU A 2 -27.75 6.36 -51.29
N ASN A 3 -28.09 6.23 -50.00
CA ASN A 3 -28.52 7.36 -49.17
C ASN A 3 -27.37 7.76 -48.25
N HIS A 4 -26.72 8.88 -48.60
CA HIS A 4 -25.60 9.46 -47.88
C HIS A 4 -26.16 10.28 -46.71
N ASN A 5 -26.20 9.72 -45.50
CA ASN A 5 -26.53 10.49 -44.30
C ASN A 5 -25.29 11.31 -43.90
N LYS A 6 -25.33 12.63 -44.13
CA LYS A 6 -24.32 13.59 -43.66
C LYS A 6 -24.39 13.69 -42.14
N ASN A 7 -23.52 12.96 -41.44
CA ASN A 7 -23.10 13.39 -40.11
C ASN A 7 -22.26 14.66 -40.28
N THR A 8 -22.81 15.78 -39.85
CA THR A 8 -22.13 17.06 -39.72
C THR A 8 -20.93 16.89 -38.78
N SER A 9 -19.72 16.94 -39.36
CA SER A 9 -18.46 17.01 -38.62
C SER A 9 -18.36 18.38 -37.95
N ALA A 10 -18.82 18.47 -36.69
CA ALA A 10 -18.48 19.62 -35.85
C ALA A 10 -16.96 19.67 -35.72
N THR A 11 -16.36 20.79 -36.11
CA THR A 11 -14.93 21.02 -35.96
C THR A 11 -14.62 21.04 -34.46
N PRO A 12 -13.75 20.15 -33.94
CA PRO A 12 -13.42 20.14 -32.52
C PRO A 12 -12.82 21.49 -32.12
N SER A 13 -13.22 22.00 -30.96
CA SER A 13 -12.75 23.29 -30.47
C SER A 13 -11.23 23.28 -30.26
N PRO A 14 -10.55 24.44 -30.31
CA PRO A 14 -9.10 24.50 -30.05
C PRO A 14 -8.70 23.86 -28.71
N ALA A 15 -9.57 23.94 -27.70
CA ALA A 15 -9.37 23.28 -26.41
C ALA A 15 -9.46 21.74 -26.51
N GLU A 16 -10.40 21.19 -27.29
CA GLU A 16 -10.51 19.74 -27.51
C GLU A 16 -9.39 19.18 -28.37
N LEU A 17 -8.86 19.97 -29.30
CA LEU A 17 -7.69 19.63 -30.12
C LEU A 17 -6.39 19.64 -29.31
N LEU A 18 -6.24 20.59 -28.37
CA LEU A 18 -5.05 20.73 -27.53
C LEU A 18 -5.04 19.81 -26.31
N HIS A 19 -6.22 19.52 -25.74
CA HIS A 19 -6.33 18.76 -24.49
C HIS A 19 -6.96 17.38 -24.65
N GLY A 20 -7.45 17.03 -25.85
CA GLY A 20 -8.20 15.82 -26.12
C GLY A 20 -9.58 15.86 -25.47
N GLY A 21 -10.64 15.57 -26.23
CA GLY A 21 -12.02 15.47 -25.75
C GLY A 21 -12.29 14.28 -24.81
N ALA A 22 -11.36 13.94 -23.92
CA ALA A 22 -11.58 12.92 -22.91
C ALA A 22 -12.50 13.49 -21.82
N PRO A 23 -13.63 12.83 -21.50
CA PRO A 23 -14.50 13.27 -20.41
C PRO A 23 -13.66 13.38 -19.12
N HIS A 24 -13.91 14.44 -18.36
CA HIS A 24 -13.21 14.72 -17.10
C HIS A 24 -13.50 13.57 -16.11
N ARG A 25 -12.66 12.52 -16.14
CA ARG A 25 -12.84 11.37 -15.26
C ARG A 25 -12.72 11.88 -13.82
N LYS A 26 -13.70 11.55 -12.98
CA LYS A 26 -13.71 11.88 -11.56
C LYS A 26 -12.40 11.36 -10.94
N LYS A 27 -11.48 12.27 -10.63
CA LYS A 27 -10.20 11.93 -10.00
C LYS A 27 -10.43 11.57 -8.54
N LEU A 28 -9.62 10.64 -8.03
CA LEU A 28 -9.58 10.35 -6.61
C LEU A 28 -9.07 11.59 -5.87
N ASN A 29 -9.73 11.99 -4.78
CA ASN A 29 -9.24 13.09 -3.97
C ASN A 29 -7.99 12.66 -3.18
N GLN A 30 -7.22 13.64 -2.69
CA GLN A 30 -5.96 13.39 -1.99
C GLN A 30 -6.15 12.53 -0.74
N ILE A 31 -7.21 12.74 0.04
CA ILE A 31 -7.46 12.00 1.29
C ILE A 31 -7.71 10.51 1.00
N LEU A 32 -8.54 10.21 0.01
CA LEU A 32 -8.83 8.84 -0.40
C LEU A 32 -7.60 8.18 -1.02
N ALA A 33 -6.80 8.91 -1.81
CA ALA A 33 -5.54 8.40 -2.34
C ALA A 33 -4.53 8.09 -1.23
N THR A 34 -4.41 8.99 -0.24
CA THR A 34 -3.59 8.79 0.95
C THR A 34 -4.06 7.61 1.78
N ALA A 35 -5.36 7.38 1.93
CA ALA A 35 -5.85 6.22 2.66
C ALA A 35 -5.51 4.89 1.98
N ILE A 36 -5.64 4.81 0.65
CA ILE A 36 -5.30 3.60 -0.11
C ILE A 36 -3.80 3.30 0.02
N CYS A 37 -2.95 4.28 -0.30
CA CYS A 37 -1.50 4.11 -0.22
C CYS A 37 -1.00 3.96 1.24
N GLY A 38 -1.62 4.69 2.16
CA GLY A 38 -1.32 4.67 3.57
C GLY A 38 -1.56 3.30 4.17
N ASN A 39 -2.70 2.67 3.89
CA ASN A 39 -2.98 1.30 4.34
C ASN A 39 -1.92 0.30 3.87
N ASP A 40 -1.43 0.41 2.63
CA ASP A 40 -0.40 -0.49 2.10
C ASP A 40 0.90 -0.40 2.92
N ILE A 41 1.33 0.83 3.27
CA ILE A 41 2.54 1.04 4.08
C ILE A 41 2.31 0.68 5.56
N THR A 42 1.27 1.25 6.18
CA THR A 42 1.09 1.21 7.64
C THR A 42 0.57 -0.13 8.15
N SER A 43 -0.07 -0.93 7.31
CA SER A 43 -0.54 -2.27 7.68
C SER A 43 0.60 -3.19 8.14
N SER A 44 1.80 -2.95 7.62
CA SER A 44 2.98 -3.76 7.93
C SER A 44 3.65 -3.46 9.28
N CYS A 45 3.38 -2.28 9.87
CA CYS A 45 4.13 -1.80 11.02
C CYS A 45 4.11 -2.75 12.23
N LEU A 46 2.95 -3.35 12.54
CA LEU A 46 2.81 -4.20 13.72
C LEU A 46 3.61 -5.50 13.60
N TYR A 47 3.52 -6.19 12.45
CA TYR A 47 4.25 -7.44 12.27
C TYR A 47 5.73 -7.21 11.96
N VAL A 48 6.10 -6.14 11.27
CA VAL A 48 7.51 -5.78 11.05
C VAL A 48 8.18 -5.44 12.38
N ALA A 49 7.54 -4.68 13.25
CA ALA A 49 8.07 -4.39 14.59
C ALA A 49 8.21 -5.67 15.43
N ALA A 50 7.22 -6.56 15.41
CA ALA A 50 7.29 -7.84 16.10
C ALA A 50 8.44 -8.72 15.59
N ILE A 51 8.59 -8.86 14.27
CA ILE A 51 9.68 -9.62 13.64
C ILE A 51 11.03 -9.02 14.01
N ALA A 52 11.17 -7.70 13.94
CA ALA A 52 12.41 -7.02 14.34
C ALA A 52 12.75 -7.29 15.81
N ALA A 53 11.77 -7.22 16.71
CA ALA A 53 11.97 -7.53 18.12
C ALA A 53 12.40 -8.99 18.35
N VAL A 54 11.80 -9.94 17.63
CA VAL A 54 12.13 -11.37 17.76
C VAL A 54 13.56 -11.68 17.32
N TYR A 55 14.01 -11.11 16.20
CA TYR A 55 15.32 -11.46 15.62
C TYR A 55 16.46 -10.54 16.04
N ALA A 56 16.21 -9.25 16.22
CA ALA A 56 17.23 -8.27 16.59
C ALA A 56 17.22 -7.92 18.08
N GLY A 57 16.21 -8.35 18.84
CA GLY A 57 16.11 -8.11 20.28
C GLY A 57 16.24 -6.63 20.62
N VAL A 58 17.24 -6.31 21.45
CA VAL A 58 17.56 -4.94 21.88
C VAL A 58 17.93 -4.02 20.72
N LEU A 59 18.46 -4.57 19.63
CA LEU A 59 18.84 -3.80 18.44
C LEU A 59 17.66 -3.54 17.50
N ALA A 60 16.44 -4.02 17.80
CA ALA A 60 15.26 -3.78 16.97
C ALA A 60 15.00 -2.30 16.65
N PRO A 61 15.15 -1.33 17.58
CA PRO A 61 15.00 0.09 17.26
C PRO A 61 16.00 0.57 16.19
N LEU A 62 17.25 0.11 16.24
CA LEU A 62 18.26 0.46 15.23
C LEU A 62 17.87 -0.07 13.84
N VAL A 63 17.40 -1.32 13.78
CA VAL A 63 16.92 -1.93 12.53
C VAL A 63 15.72 -1.17 11.96
N LEU A 64 14.76 -0.80 12.81
CA LEU A 64 13.57 -0.05 12.40
C LEU A 64 13.93 1.38 11.95
N ILE A 65 14.90 2.04 12.59
CA ILE A 65 15.44 3.33 12.13
C ILE A 65 16.08 3.19 10.75
N ALA A 66 16.86 2.13 10.52
CA ALA A 66 17.47 1.88 9.22
C ALA A 66 16.42 1.66 8.11
N VAL A 67 15.35 0.90 8.39
CA VAL A 67 14.21 0.73 7.47
C VAL A 67 13.55 2.09 7.18
N GLY A 68 13.29 2.88 8.22
CA GLY A 68 12.72 4.23 8.09
C GLY A 68 13.60 5.16 7.24
N LEU A 69 14.92 5.10 7.40
CA LEU A 69 15.88 5.86 6.59
C LEU A 69 15.81 5.46 5.11
N VAL A 70 15.77 4.16 4.80
CA VAL A 70 15.64 3.68 3.41
C VAL A 70 14.33 4.17 2.79
N LEU A 71 13.21 4.07 3.50
CA LEU A 71 11.91 4.58 3.03
C LEU A 71 11.93 6.11 2.84
N TYR A 72 12.61 6.85 3.72
CA TYR A 72 12.78 8.29 3.60
C TYR A 72 13.58 8.68 2.34
N LEU A 73 14.67 7.96 2.03
CA LEU A 73 15.43 8.18 0.80
C LEU A 73 14.57 7.86 -0.44
N TYR A 74 13.78 6.79 -0.37
CA TYR A 74 12.90 6.39 -1.47
C TYR A 74 11.82 7.43 -1.79
N LYS A 75 11.29 8.14 -0.78
CA LYS A 75 10.33 9.25 -0.98
C LYS A 75 10.82 10.27 -2.01
N LYS A 76 12.09 10.68 -1.93
CA LYS A 76 12.65 11.68 -2.85
C LYS A 76 12.68 11.15 -4.29
N ILE A 77 13.19 9.93 -4.46
CA ILE A 77 13.26 9.26 -5.75
C ILE A 77 11.85 9.11 -6.36
N TYR A 78 10.88 8.67 -5.56
CA TYR A 78 9.51 8.47 -6.03
C TYR A 78 8.85 9.80 -6.47
N THR A 79 9.12 10.89 -5.75
CA THR A 79 8.60 12.22 -6.10
C THR A 79 9.17 12.70 -7.43
N GLU A 80 10.50 12.64 -7.61
CA GLU A 80 11.17 13.05 -8.86
C GLU A 80 10.64 12.27 -10.06
N VAL A 81 10.42 10.96 -9.90
CA VAL A 81 9.90 10.10 -10.97
C VAL A 81 8.47 10.45 -11.36
N VAL A 82 7.57 10.65 -10.38
CA VAL A 82 6.16 10.96 -10.64
C VAL A 82 5.99 12.36 -11.24
N GLU A 83 6.84 13.32 -10.85
CA GLU A 83 6.85 14.68 -11.41
C GLU A 83 7.41 14.70 -12.84
N ALA A 84 8.45 13.93 -13.13
CA ALA A 84 9.04 13.86 -14.46
C ALA A 84 8.15 13.13 -15.48
N LEU A 85 7.40 12.12 -15.04
CA LEU A 85 6.55 11.29 -15.91
C LEU A 85 5.14 11.11 -15.33
N PRO A 86 4.26 12.12 -15.45
CA PRO A 86 2.87 12.06 -14.97
C PRO A 86 1.99 11.19 -15.87
N LEU A 87 2.38 9.93 -16.05
CA LEU A 87 1.74 8.95 -16.92
C LEU A 87 0.65 8.18 -16.16
N ASN A 88 -0.50 8.02 -16.80
CA ASN A 88 -1.51 7.07 -16.33
C ASN A 88 -1.01 5.63 -16.57
N GLY A 89 -0.86 4.84 -15.50
CA GLY A 89 -0.46 3.42 -15.56
C GLY A 89 0.68 3.01 -14.62
N GLY A 90 1.05 3.87 -13.66
CA GLY A 90 1.89 3.51 -12.53
C GLY A 90 3.34 3.16 -12.88
N ALA A 91 3.99 2.39 -12.00
CA ALA A 91 5.43 2.09 -12.08
C ALA A 91 5.83 1.37 -13.38
N TYR A 92 4.97 0.51 -13.94
CA TYR A 92 5.26 -0.17 -15.20
C TYR A 92 5.39 0.81 -16.37
N ASN A 93 4.43 1.72 -16.53
CA ASN A 93 4.49 2.71 -17.60
C ASN A 93 5.66 3.68 -17.42
N CYS A 94 5.99 4.05 -16.19
CA CYS A 94 7.21 4.81 -15.93
C CYS A 94 8.46 4.05 -16.41
N LEU A 95 8.63 2.79 -16.00
CA LEU A 95 9.79 1.99 -16.38
C LEU A 95 9.85 1.74 -17.89
N LEU A 96 8.71 1.50 -18.54
CA LEU A 96 8.64 1.32 -19.99
C LEU A 96 9.15 2.55 -20.77
N ASN A 97 9.07 3.74 -20.18
CA ASN A 97 9.54 5.00 -20.77
C ASN A 97 10.99 5.36 -20.36
N CYS A 98 11.53 4.74 -19.30
CA CYS A 98 12.88 5.03 -18.80
C CYS A 98 13.90 3.90 -19.06
N THR A 99 13.45 2.70 -19.39
CA THR A 99 14.31 1.52 -19.54
C THR A 99 13.85 0.60 -20.68
N SER A 100 14.47 -0.56 -20.82
CA SER A 100 14.12 -1.56 -21.82
C SER A 100 12.80 -2.27 -21.50
N LYS A 101 12.10 -2.73 -22.54
CA LYS A 101 10.85 -3.51 -22.38
C LYS A 101 11.03 -4.74 -21.48
N PHE A 102 12.17 -5.42 -21.60
CA PHE A 102 12.50 -6.58 -20.78
C PHE A 102 12.69 -6.23 -19.31
N THR A 103 13.44 -5.16 -19.01
CA THR A 103 13.63 -4.69 -17.64
C THR A 103 12.31 -4.23 -17.02
N ALA A 104 11.50 -3.50 -17.77
CA ALA A 104 10.18 -3.05 -17.31
C ALA A 104 9.23 -4.23 -17.03
N SER A 105 9.21 -5.26 -17.89
CA SER A 105 8.39 -6.45 -17.66
C SER A 105 8.89 -7.28 -16.48
N LEU A 106 10.20 -7.43 -16.31
CA LEU A 106 10.78 -8.14 -15.18
C LEU A 106 10.43 -7.45 -13.86
N ALA A 107 10.58 -6.12 -13.80
CA ALA A 107 10.20 -5.33 -12.65
C ALA A 107 8.69 -5.43 -12.34
N ALA A 108 7.83 -5.46 -13.35
CA ALA A 108 6.39 -5.68 -13.17
C ALA A 108 6.09 -7.07 -12.59
N CYS A 109 6.76 -8.13 -13.08
CA CYS A 109 6.62 -9.48 -12.52
C CYS A 109 7.06 -9.53 -11.05
N MET A 110 8.21 -8.92 -10.71
CA MET A 110 8.68 -8.82 -9.32
C MET A 110 7.71 -8.03 -8.43
N THR A 111 7.11 -6.97 -8.97
CA THR A 111 6.09 -6.17 -8.27
C THR A 111 4.84 -7.00 -7.97
N ILE A 112 4.33 -7.76 -8.95
CA ILE A 112 3.18 -8.65 -8.76
C ILE A 112 3.49 -9.72 -7.72
N LEU A 113 4.67 -10.35 -7.81
CA LEU A 113 5.10 -11.36 -6.83
C LEU A 113 5.17 -10.78 -5.42
N SER A 114 5.73 -9.57 -5.28
CA SER A 114 5.78 -8.84 -4.00
C SER A 114 4.38 -8.53 -3.45
N TYR A 115 3.44 -8.08 -4.29
CA TYR A 115 2.08 -7.82 -3.85
C TYR A 115 1.33 -9.09 -3.42
N ILE A 116 1.51 -10.20 -4.13
CA ILE A 116 0.92 -11.50 -3.73
C ILE A 116 1.48 -11.95 -2.38
N ALA A 117 2.81 -11.89 -2.21
CA ALA A 117 3.45 -12.23 -0.94
C ALA A 117 2.95 -11.33 0.20
N THR A 118 2.79 -10.03 -0.05
CA THR A 118 2.29 -9.04 0.92
C THR A 118 0.83 -9.31 1.29
N ALA A 119 -0.03 -9.67 0.33
CA ALA A 119 -1.41 -10.04 0.60
C ALA A 119 -1.50 -11.31 1.48
N VAL A 120 -0.69 -12.33 1.16
CA VAL A 120 -0.66 -13.59 1.91
C VAL A 120 -0.15 -13.39 3.34
N ILE A 121 0.98 -12.67 3.53
CA ILE A 121 1.52 -12.44 4.88
C ILE A 121 0.59 -11.57 5.73
N SER A 122 -0.06 -10.57 5.13
CA SER A 122 -1.02 -9.72 5.84
C SER A 122 -2.25 -10.51 6.28
N ALA A 123 -2.84 -11.31 5.39
CA ALA A 123 -4.00 -12.14 5.72
C ALA A 123 -3.67 -13.19 6.79
N LYS A 124 -2.54 -13.89 6.63
CA LYS A 124 -2.07 -14.90 7.59
C LYS A 124 -1.85 -14.29 8.96
N THR A 125 -1.17 -13.15 9.03
CA THR A 125 -0.89 -12.47 10.29
C THR A 125 -2.16 -11.97 10.97
N GLY A 126 -3.10 -11.39 10.22
CA GLY A 126 -4.39 -10.98 10.77
C GLY A 126 -5.17 -12.16 11.37
N ILE A 127 -5.13 -13.32 10.72
CA ILE A 127 -5.75 -14.54 11.24
C ILE A 127 -4.99 -15.14 12.44
N GLU A 128 -3.66 -15.03 12.50
CA GLU A 128 -2.89 -15.40 13.70
C GLU A 128 -3.30 -14.57 14.92
N TYR A 129 -3.48 -13.25 14.73
CA TYR A 129 -4.00 -12.39 15.80
C TYR A 129 -5.41 -12.83 16.23
N LEU A 130 -6.28 -13.17 15.29
CA LEU A 130 -7.61 -13.69 15.60
C LEU A 130 -7.56 -15.05 16.32
N HIS A 131 -6.68 -15.96 15.90
CA HIS A 131 -6.49 -17.26 16.51
C HIS A 131 -5.96 -17.16 17.94
N HIS A 132 -5.12 -16.17 18.23
CA HIS A 132 -4.68 -15.89 19.60
C HIS A 132 -5.85 -15.51 20.53
N LEU A 133 -6.87 -14.81 20.00
CA LEU A 133 -8.08 -14.48 20.74
C LEU A 133 -9.09 -15.63 20.78
N PHE A 134 -9.18 -16.40 19.69
CA PHE A 134 -10.09 -17.54 19.53
C PHE A 134 -9.32 -18.75 19.00
N PRO A 135 -8.78 -19.60 19.90
CA PRO A 135 -7.92 -20.74 19.53
C PRO A 135 -8.59 -21.81 18.66
N SER A 136 -9.90 -21.74 18.46
CA SER A 136 -10.64 -22.64 17.57
C SER A 136 -10.52 -22.27 16.08
N VAL A 137 -9.96 -21.09 15.74
CA VAL A 137 -9.87 -20.61 14.35
C VAL A 137 -8.74 -21.28 13.59
N PRO A 138 -9.00 -22.09 12.54
CA PRO A 138 -7.94 -22.77 11.80
C PRO A 138 -7.19 -21.79 10.88
N VAL A 139 -5.98 -21.38 11.27
CA VAL A 139 -5.23 -20.27 10.66
C VAL A 139 -5.12 -20.37 9.13
N ILE A 140 -4.59 -21.50 8.62
CA ILE A 140 -4.36 -21.69 7.19
C ILE A 140 -5.68 -21.68 6.39
N ARG A 141 -6.70 -22.41 6.88
CA ARG A 141 -7.99 -22.51 6.19
C ARG A 141 -8.67 -21.15 6.10
N THR A 142 -8.70 -20.41 7.20
CA THR A 142 -9.33 -19.07 7.25
C THR A 142 -8.57 -18.06 6.39
N THR A 143 -7.23 -18.13 6.35
CA THR A 143 -6.41 -17.28 5.46
C THR A 143 -6.77 -17.49 4.00
N ILE A 144 -6.87 -18.75 3.55
CA ILE A 144 -7.26 -19.09 2.17
C ILE A 144 -8.65 -18.53 1.85
N ILE A 145 -9.61 -18.69 2.77
CA ILE A 145 -10.98 -18.19 2.59
C ILE A 145 -11.00 -16.66 2.44
N ILE A 146 -10.27 -15.93 3.30
CA ILE A 146 -10.19 -14.46 3.22
C ILE A 146 -9.61 -13.99 1.88
N LEU A 147 -8.52 -14.61 1.44
CA LEU A 147 -7.90 -14.26 0.16
C LEU A 147 -8.84 -14.56 -1.02
N ALA A 148 -9.55 -15.69 -0.98
CA ALA A 148 -10.54 -16.04 -2.01
C ALA A 148 -11.69 -15.02 -2.05
N VAL A 149 -12.20 -14.59 -0.89
CA VAL A 149 -13.24 -13.55 -0.81
C VAL A 149 -12.75 -12.25 -1.42
N PHE A 150 -11.56 -11.75 -1.05
CA PHE A 150 -11.03 -10.52 -1.62
C PHE A 150 -10.73 -10.64 -3.13
N ALA A 151 -10.27 -11.79 -3.60
CA ALA A 151 -10.09 -12.06 -5.03
C ALA A 151 -11.42 -11.97 -5.78
N ILE A 152 -12.49 -12.59 -5.26
CA ILE A 152 -13.84 -12.53 -5.86
C ILE A 152 -14.36 -11.08 -5.86
N LEU A 153 -14.24 -10.36 -4.74
CA LEU A 153 -14.65 -8.95 -4.66
C LEU A 153 -13.91 -8.07 -5.68
N THR A 154 -12.63 -8.36 -5.92
CA THR A 154 -11.81 -7.66 -6.93
C THR A 154 -12.28 -7.98 -8.35
N ILE A 155 -12.62 -9.24 -8.63
CA ILE A 155 -13.17 -9.66 -9.94
C ILE A 155 -14.54 -9.02 -10.21
N ILE A 156 -15.39 -8.90 -9.18
CA ILE A 156 -16.68 -8.20 -9.27
C ILE A 156 -16.48 -6.71 -9.60
N GLY A 157 -15.33 -6.13 -9.25
CA GLY A 157 -14.97 -4.76 -9.62
C GLY A 157 -15.67 -3.70 -8.77
N ILE A 158 -15.77 -3.91 -7.45
CA ILE A 158 -16.40 -2.93 -6.54
C ILE A 158 -15.61 -1.61 -6.57
N THR A 159 -16.22 -0.57 -7.13
CA THR A 159 -15.61 0.75 -7.36
C THR A 159 -15.56 1.64 -6.12
N GLU A 160 -16.39 1.38 -5.10
CA GLU A 160 -16.51 2.21 -3.89
C GLU A 160 -15.49 1.87 -2.77
N SER A 161 -14.47 1.07 -3.08
CA SER A 161 -13.48 0.57 -2.11
C SER A 161 -12.68 1.69 -1.41
N ALA A 162 -12.53 2.86 -2.05
CA ALA A 162 -11.74 3.97 -1.50
C ALA A 162 -12.29 4.50 -0.17
N VAL A 163 -13.61 4.55 0.01
CA VAL A 163 -14.23 4.99 1.27
C VAL A 163 -14.00 3.97 2.37
N VAL A 164 -14.10 2.68 2.05
CA VAL A 164 -13.82 1.59 2.98
C VAL A 164 -12.34 1.64 3.42
N ALA A 165 -11.42 1.86 2.48
CA ALA A 165 -10.01 2.03 2.77
C ALA A 165 -9.76 3.22 3.72
N LEU A 166 -10.46 4.34 3.54
CA LEU A 166 -10.36 5.49 4.45
C LEU A 166 -10.80 5.15 5.88
N CYS A 167 -11.92 4.44 6.04
CA CYS A 167 -12.38 4.00 7.36
C CYS A 167 -11.36 3.09 8.05
N ILE A 168 -10.81 2.11 7.32
CA ILE A 168 -9.75 1.21 7.83
C ILE A 168 -8.51 2.01 8.22
N PHE A 169 -8.10 2.96 7.38
CA PHE A 169 -6.91 3.77 7.60
C PHE A 169 -7.04 4.63 8.85
N ILE A 170 -8.17 5.34 9.03
CA ILE A 170 -8.41 6.16 10.23
C ILE A 170 -8.40 5.30 11.49
N PHE A 171 -9.08 4.15 11.46
CA PHE A 171 -9.10 3.23 12.60
C PHE A 171 -7.68 2.75 12.94
N HIS A 172 -6.94 2.26 11.94
CA HIS A 172 -5.57 1.76 12.12
C HIS A 172 -4.62 2.83 12.66
N MET A 173 -4.66 4.03 12.08
CA MET A 173 -3.83 5.16 12.54
C MET A 173 -4.18 5.60 13.96
N THR A 174 -5.45 5.53 14.35
CA THR A 174 -5.89 5.85 15.71
C THR A 174 -5.33 4.84 16.71
N VAL A 175 -5.48 3.53 16.42
CA VAL A 175 -4.94 2.45 17.26
C VAL A 175 -3.43 2.54 17.36
N LEU A 176 -2.73 2.74 16.25
CA LEU A 176 -1.27 2.85 16.22
C LEU A 176 -0.78 4.06 17.03
N THR A 177 -1.44 5.22 16.89
CA THR A 177 -1.12 6.43 17.66
C THR A 177 -1.32 6.20 19.15
N LEU A 178 -2.44 5.60 19.54
CA LEU A 178 -2.70 5.24 20.93
C LEU A 178 -1.61 4.31 21.49
N PHE A 179 -1.23 3.29 20.72
CA PHE A 179 -0.17 2.36 21.10
C PHE A 179 1.18 3.08 21.30
N CYS A 180 1.54 4.00 20.41
CA CYS A 180 2.75 4.83 20.57
C CYS A 180 2.70 5.71 21.82
N VAL A 181 1.58 6.39 22.09
CA VAL A 181 1.43 7.27 23.25
C VAL A 181 1.49 6.47 24.56
N LEU A 182 0.75 5.37 24.66
CA LEU A 182 0.77 4.49 25.83
C LEU A 182 2.14 3.84 26.02
N GLY A 183 2.77 3.40 24.93
CA GLY A 183 4.12 2.85 24.93
C GLY A 183 5.13 3.85 25.48
N PHE A 184 5.09 5.10 24.99
CA PHE A 184 5.97 6.18 25.49
C PHE A 184 5.72 6.50 26.96
N ALA A 185 4.45 6.61 27.38
CA ALA A 185 4.09 6.88 28.78
C ALA A 185 4.47 5.74 29.74
N SER A 186 4.64 4.52 29.22
CA SER A 186 5.02 3.34 30.01
C SER A 186 6.54 3.14 30.09
N ILE A 187 7.36 4.00 29.46
CA ILE A 187 8.82 3.92 29.55
C ILE A 187 9.25 4.30 30.98
N PRO A 188 9.97 3.42 31.71
CA PRO A 188 10.51 3.75 33.02
C PRO A 188 11.47 4.93 32.95
N SER A 189 11.52 5.73 34.02
CA SER A 189 12.44 6.87 34.12
C SER A 189 13.92 6.45 34.26
N ASP A 190 14.20 5.18 34.53
CA ASP A 190 15.52 4.62 34.73
C ASP A 190 15.97 3.72 33.56
N PHE A 191 17.27 3.73 33.28
CA PHE A 191 17.87 2.93 32.20
C PHE A 191 18.11 1.47 32.59
N SER A 192 17.59 1.02 33.75
CA SER A 192 17.82 -0.33 34.28
C SER A 192 17.39 -1.41 33.30
N ILE A 193 16.22 -1.26 32.68
CA ILE A 193 15.68 -2.20 31.70
C ILE A 193 16.61 -2.30 30.47
N ILE A 194 17.06 -1.18 29.93
CA ILE A 194 17.95 -1.17 28.76
C ILE A 194 19.29 -1.84 29.12
N SER A 195 19.84 -1.51 30.29
CA SER A 195 21.11 -2.10 30.75
C SER A 195 21.01 -3.60 30.99
N ALA A 196 19.88 -4.08 31.53
CA ALA A 196 19.62 -5.50 31.76
C ALA A 196 19.48 -6.26 30.43
N ASN A 197 18.78 -5.68 29.47
CA ASN A 197 18.60 -6.28 28.15
C ASN A 197 19.91 -6.33 27.33
N LEU A 198 20.83 -5.36 27.51
CA LEU A 198 22.13 -5.36 26.83
C LEU A 198 23.11 -6.43 27.35
N GLN A 199 22.83 -7.04 28.51
CA GLN A 199 23.68 -8.05 29.14
C GLN A 199 23.31 -9.49 28.77
N THR A 200 22.15 -9.68 28.13
CA THR A 200 21.66 -10.97 27.59
C THR A 200 21.95 -11.10 26.11
#